data_AF-A0AAE0A2K2-F1
#
_entry.id   AF-A0AAE0A2K2-F1
#
_cell.length_a   1.000
_cell.length_b   1.000
_cell.length_c   1.000
_cell.angle_alpha   90.00
_cell.angle_beta   90.00
_cell.angle_gamma   90.00
#
_symmetry.space_group_name_H-M   'P 1'
#
loop_
_entity.id
_entity.type
_entity.pdbx_description
1 polymer ?
#
loop_
_entity_poly.entity_id
_entity_poly.type
_entity_poly.pdbx_seq_one_letter_code
_entity_poly.pdbx_strand_id
1 'polypeptide(L)'
;MECNPETLRNLSQCFFHTLSPAPESRRAAEKSLADAANSPNYGLVVLSHVAEQMVDDQIRHAAAINFKNHLHYRWAPSADSNSGTTLAPIIDPE
;
A
#
# COMPACT_ATOMS: atom_id res chain seq x y z
N MET A 1 -5.77 10.01 1.18
CA MET A 1 -4.40 10.36 0.78
C MET A 1 -4.44 10.82 -0.66
N GLU A 2 -3.78 11.92 -0.95
CA GLU A 2 -3.70 12.47 -2.31
C GLU A 2 -2.36 12.08 -2.94
N CYS A 3 -2.36 11.73 -4.23
CA CYS A 3 -1.13 11.46 -4.97
C CYS A 3 -0.47 12.78 -5.36
N ASN A 4 0.10 13.48 -4.38
CA ASN A 4 0.83 14.72 -4.57
C ASN A 4 2.35 14.49 -4.37
N PRO A 5 3.23 15.30 -4.98
CA PRO A 5 4.68 15.10 -4.91
C PRO A 5 5.23 15.23 -3.48
N GLU A 6 4.60 16.03 -2.62
CA GLU A 6 4.99 16.13 -1.21
C GLU A 6 4.74 14.82 -0.46
N THR A 7 3.62 14.18 -0.72
CA THR A 7 3.22 12.90 -0.13
C THR A 7 4.17 11.80 -0.57
N LEU A 8 4.51 11.76 -1.86
CA LEU A 8 5.50 10.81 -2.39
C LEU A 8 6.88 11.02 -1.75
N ARG A 9 7.31 12.28 -1.58
CA ARG A 9 8.57 12.61 -0.89
C ARG A 9 8.55 12.18 0.57
N ASN A 10 7.45 12.43 1.30
CA ASN A 10 7.31 12.04 2.70
C ASN A 10 7.30 10.51 2.86
N LEU A 11 6.62 9.79 1.96
CA LEU A 11 6.64 8.33 1.92
C LEU A 11 8.04 7.79 1.62
N SER A 12 8.75 8.37 0.65
CA SER A 12 10.13 8.01 0.32
C SER A 12 11.06 8.13 1.53
N GLN A 13 10.95 9.23 2.29
CA GLN A 13 11.68 9.40 3.55
C GLN A 13 11.30 8.36 4.60
N CYS A 14 10.00 8.07 4.75
CA CYS A 14 9.55 7.02 5.68
C CYS A 14 10.12 5.65 5.30
N PHE A 15 10.05 5.26 4.02
CA PHE A 15 10.62 4.01 3.51
C PHE A 15 12.14 3.96 3.63
N PHE A 16 12.83 5.08 3.48
CA PHE A 16 14.26 5.15 3.76
C PHE A 16 14.56 4.89 5.24
N HIS A 17 13.79 5.49 6.15
CA HIS A 17 13.97 5.30 7.59
C HIS A 17 13.63 3.89 8.08
N THR A 18 12.79 3.11 7.38
CA THR A 18 12.58 1.70 7.73
C THR A 18 13.82 0.83 7.47
N LEU A 19 14.72 1.27 6.60
CA LEU A 19 15.99 0.61 6.29
C LEU A 19 17.13 1.03 7.24
N SER A 20 16.87 1.99 8.15
CA SER A 20 17.87 2.48 9.09
C SER A 20 18.34 1.38 10.07
N PRO A 21 19.65 1.30 10.38
CA PRO A 21 20.15 0.38 11.41
C PRO A 21 19.71 0.79 12.82
N ALA A 22 19.27 2.04 13.01
CA ALA A 22 18.82 2.54 14.31
C ALA A 22 17.38 2.08 14.60
N PRO A 23 17.13 1.31 15.68
CA PRO A 23 15.83 0.70 15.93
C PRO A 23 14.72 1.71 16.22
N GLU A 24 15.04 2.84 16.85
CA GLU A 24 14.07 3.92 17.12
C GLU A 24 13.59 4.59 15.83
N SER A 25 14.50 4.86 14.88
CA SER A 25 14.18 5.46 13.59
C SER A 25 13.27 4.55 12.75
N ARG A 26 13.58 3.25 12.75
CA ARG A 26 12.76 2.25 12.06
C ARG A 26 11.36 2.14 12.65
N ARG A 27 11.24 2.03 13.98
CA ARG A 27 9.93 1.97 14.65
C ARG A 27 9.07 3.22 14.42
N ALA A 28 9.68 4.40 14.43
CA ALA A 28 8.97 5.65 14.16
C ALA A 28 8.42 5.68 12.72
N ALA A 29 9.23 5.26 11.74
CA ALA A 29 8.81 5.18 10.34
C ALA A 29 7.72 4.14 10.11
N GLU A 30 7.85 2.94 10.71
CA GLU A 30 6.85 1.88 10.64
C GLU A 30 5.51 2.35 11.23
N LYS A 31 5.53 3.05 12.37
CA LYS A 31 4.34 3.65 12.96
C LYS A 31 3.69 4.67 12.02
N SER A 32 4.47 5.58 11.45
CA SER A 32 3.97 6.57 10.50
C SER A 32 3.34 5.93 9.27
N LEU A 33 3.93 4.84 8.74
CA LEU A 33 3.38 4.09 7.61
C LEU A 33 2.10 3.34 8.00
N ALA A 34 2.02 2.79 9.21
CA ALA A 34 0.82 2.13 9.71
C ALA A 34 -0.35 3.13 9.87
N ASP A 35 -0.07 4.33 10.38
CA ASP A 35 -1.05 5.42 10.50
C ASP A 35 -1.50 5.88 9.10
N ALA A 36 -0.54 6.08 8.18
CA ALA A 36 -0.83 6.46 6.79
C ALA A 36 -1.65 5.41 6.04
N ALA A 37 -1.43 4.11 6.32
CA ALA A 37 -2.17 3.02 5.71
C ALA A 37 -3.69 3.08 6.00
N ASN A 38 -4.11 3.77 7.07
CA ASN A 38 -5.53 3.99 7.37
C ASN A 38 -6.20 5.03 6.48
N SER A 39 -5.41 5.79 5.72
CA SER A 39 -5.95 6.78 4.79
C SER A 39 -6.52 6.13 3.54
N PRO A 40 -7.65 6.63 3.01
CA PRO A 40 -8.14 6.18 1.72
C PRO A 40 -7.09 6.45 0.63
N ASN A 41 -7.06 5.62 -0.41
CA ASN A 41 -6.11 5.71 -1.53
C ASN A 41 -4.63 5.48 -1.19
N TYR A 42 -4.29 5.12 0.06
CA TYR A 42 -2.90 4.83 0.43
C TYR A 42 -2.26 3.79 -0.50
N GLY A 43 -2.94 2.67 -0.75
CA GLY A 43 -2.44 1.61 -1.64
C GLY A 43 -2.14 2.11 -3.05
N LEU A 44 -2.97 2.99 -3.61
CA LEU A 44 -2.74 3.57 -4.93
C LEU A 44 -1.52 4.49 -4.94
N VAL A 45 -1.34 5.32 -3.91
CA VAL A 45 -0.18 6.23 -3.80
C VAL A 45 1.11 5.43 -3.67
N VAL A 46 1.13 4.37 -2.86
CA VAL A 46 2.30 3.48 -2.74
C VAL A 46 2.57 2.75 -4.05
N LEU A 47 1.54 2.29 -4.76
CA LEU A 47 1.71 1.66 -6.06
C LEU A 47 2.31 2.62 -7.11
N SER A 48 1.83 3.88 -7.16
CA SER A 48 2.41 4.92 -8.00
C SER A 48 3.88 5.17 -7.66
N HIS A 49 4.23 5.17 -6.37
CA HIS A 49 5.61 5.30 -5.92
C HIS A 49 6.50 4.13 -6.35
N VAL A 50 5.96 2.90 -6.33
CA VAL A 50 6.68 1.69 -6.77
C VAL A 50 6.90 1.68 -8.29
N ALA A 51 5.95 2.23 -9.06
CA ALA A 51 6.06 2.33 -10.50
C ALA A 51 7.08 3.40 -10.96
N GLU A 52 7.48 4.31 -10.06
CA GLU A 52 8.39 5.40 -10.37
C GLU A 52 9.85 4.93 -10.44
N GLN A 53 10.44 5.01 -11.65
CA GLN A 53 11.79 4.52 -11.91
C GLN A 53 12.90 5.46 -11.43
N MET A 54 12.57 6.72 -11.11
CA MET A 54 13.52 7.72 -10.61
C MET A 54 13.84 7.58 -9.12
N VAL A 55 13.12 6.70 -8.40
CA VAL A 55 13.33 6.43 -6.98
C VAL A 55 14.41 5.36 -6.83
N ASP A 56 15.25 5.51 -5.80
CA ASP A 56 16.26 4.53 -5.42
C ASP A 56 15.66 3.11 -5.27
N ASP A 57 16.37 2.12 -5.78
CA ASP A 57 15.95 0.73 -5.81
C ASP A 57 15.59 0.19 -4.42
N GLN A 58 16.30 0.60 -3.36
CA GLN A 58 16.04 0.11 -2.01
C GLN A 58 14.71 0.66 -1.47
N ILE A 59 14.43 1.94 -1.72
CA ILE A 59 13.17 2.59 -1.35
C ILE A 59 12.01 1.97 -2.12
N ARG A 60 12.20 1.71 -3.42
CA ARG A 60 11.20 1.05 -4.26
C ARG A 60 10.88 -0.36 -3.77
N HIS A 61 11.89 -1.14 -3.37
CA HIS A 61 11.67 -2.47 -2.77
C HIS A 61 10.93 -2.38 -1.44
N ALA A 62 11.31 -1.46 -0.55
CA ALA A 62 10.62 -1.25 0.72
C ALA A 62 9.14 -0.88 0.52
N ALA A 63 8.86 0.01 -0.45
CA ALA A 63 7.51 0.39 -0.84
C ALA A 63 6.71 -0.79 -1.41
N ALA A 64 7.31 -1.62 -2.27
CA ALA A 64 6.66 -2.80 -2.84
C ALA A 64 6.30 -3.85 -1.78
N ILE A 65 7.21 -4.10 -0.82
CA ILE A 65 6.94 -4.99 0.32
C ILE A 65 5.81 -4.43 1.18
N ASN A 66 5.84 -3.13 1.47
CA ASN A 66 4.77 -2.48 2.23
C ASN A 66 3.42 -2.60 1.52
N PHE A 67 3.37 -2.35 0.21
CA PHE A 67 2.16 -2.52 -0.61
C PHE A 67 1.62 -3.95 -0.57
N LYS A 68 2.49 -4.95 -0.77
CA LYS A 68 2.11 -6.37 -0.65
C LYS A 68 1.50 -6.67 0.72
N ASN A 69 2.13 -6.20 1.79
CA ASN A 69 1.64 -6.41 3.15
C ASN A 69 0.31 -5.67 3.38
N HIS A 70 0.18 -4.44 2.88
CA HIS A 70 -1.05 -3.66 2.94
C HIS A 70 -2.22 -4.42 2.31
N LEU A 71 -2.02 -4.98 1.11
CA LEU A 71 -3.03 -5.83 0.47
C LEU A 71 -3.32 -7.08 1.31
N HIS A 72 -2.30 -7.82 1.73
CA HIS A 72 -2.48 -9.04 2.51
C HIS A 72 -3.33 -8.84 3.79
N TYR A 73 -3.16 -7.71 4.49
CA TYR A 73 -3.86 -7.45 5.75
C TYR A 73 -5.18 -6.70 5.60
N ARG A 74 -5.37 -5.93 4.52
CA ARG A 74 -6.47 -4.96 4.40
C ARG A 74 -7.31 -5.12 3.14
N TRP A 75 -6.91 -6.00 2.24
CA TRP A 75 -7.71 -6.36 1.08
C TRP A 75 -8.77 -7.39 1.53
N ALA A 76 -9.86 -6.89 2.10
CA ALA A 76 -11.04 -7.71 2.30
C ALA A 76 -11.74 -7.91 0.94
N PRO A 77 -12.21 -9.14 0.62
CA PRO A 77 -13.26 -9.29 -0.37
C PRO A 77 -14.41 -8.37 0.05
N SER A 78 -14.98 -7.62 -0.90
CA SER A 78 -16.14 -6.77 -0.63
C SER A 78 -17.14 -7.58 0.20
N ALA A 79 -17.59 -7.04 1.33
CA ALA A 79 -18.64 -7.66 2.13
C ALA A 79 -20.01 -7.57 1.43
N ASP A 80 -20.05 -7.81 0.12
CA ASP A 80 -21.25 -7.95 -0.67
C ASP A 80 -21.58 -9.45 -0.76
N SER A 81 -21.87 -10.05 0.39
CA SER A 81 -22.52 -11.37 0.47
C SER A 81 -23.33 -11.53 1.75
N ASN A 82 -24.08 -10.50 2.14
CA ASN A 82 -25.32 -10.74 2.88
C ASN A 82 -26.50 -9.83 2.49
N SER A 83 -26.53 -9.36 1.25
CA SER A 83 -27.77 -8.90 0.62
C SER A 83 -27.93 -9.53 -0.76
N GLY A 84 -28.28 -10.83 -0.76
CA GLY A 84 -29.22 -11.41 -1.72
C GLY A 84 -29.05 -11.15 -3.23
N THR A 85 -27.85 -11.29 -3.80
CA THR A 85 -27.73 -11.42 -5.26
C THR A 85 -27.04 -12.73 -5.60
N THR A 86 -27.88 -13.71 -5.92
CA THR A 86 -27.56 -14.96 -6.61
C THR A 86 -26.46 -14.74 -7.65
N LEU A 87 -25.26 -15.27 -7.41
CA LEU A 87 -24.27 -15.48 -8.45
C LEU A 87 -24.87 -16.50 -9.42
N ALA A 88 -25.48 -16.03 -10.50
CA ALA A 88 -25.96 -16.91 -11.56
C ALA A 88 -24.77 -17.66 -12.16
N PRO A 89 -24.88 -18.98 -12.40
CA PRO A 89 -23.83 -19.72 -13.09
C PRO A 89 -23.69 -19.16 -14.50
N ILE A 90 -22.45 -18.92 -14.93
CA ILE A 90 -22.13 -18.61 -16.32
C ILE A 90 -22.47 -19.86 -17.12
N ILE A 91 -23.55 -19.82 -17.90
CA ILE A 91 -23.89 -20.85 -18.87
C ILE A 91 -23.17 -20.46 -20.15
N ASP A 92 -22.11 -21.19 -20.49
CA ASP A 92 -21.46 -21.08 -21.79
C ASP A 92 -22.41 -21.62 -22.88
N PRO A 93 -22.60 -20.91 -24.01
CA PRO A 93 -23.33 -21.44 -25.15
C PRO A 93 -22.48 -22.49 -25.89
N GLU A 94 -23.09 -23.65 -26.16
CA GLU A 94 -22.57 -24.73 -27.01
C GLU A 94 -22.38 -24.29 -28.47
#